data_AF-A0A7J5Z2I3-F1
#
_entry.id   AF-A0A7J5Z2I3-F1
#
_cell.length_a   1.000
_cell.length_b   1.000
_cell.length_c   1.000
_cell.angle_alpha   90.00
_cell.angle_beta   90.00
_cell.angle_gamma   90.00
#
_symmetry.space_group_name_H-M   'P 1'
#
loop_
_entity.id
_entity.type
_entity.pdbx_description
1 polymer ?
#
loop_
_entity_poly.entity_id
_entity_poly.type
_entity_poly.pdbx_seq_one_letter_code
_entity_poly.pdbx_strand_id
1 'polypeptide(L)'
;MTENTFPVYTADAIVTFYRAEVPLLVNIANPQYHEATLAITSVFLLMRQFLPICLVHDFALSDLLVPRGRQGPAAGFEKRHFRSTEEDRDAEAEADELEASLSELHTAAKHKFHEVNMRNERVAEKKTKNAEKTQKLTQVKVHVSNLKEDVDRGSPEELKSQMERMRENVKTIKCTIMFCLLQDLESSMTNSKQREQEHQDLTAQYEKKLKELKNLCSEEGQLKRTLVMKLDKESKLNIRRQKKKDIKEQHVQEVLGEYNHIHQKREEMANKIQEISSETQQLKAKIQSLRDVCSQETKKAQALYDTLSTSMDAMHRRIDMQTANLKQGLGKMSASLKK
;
A
#
# COMPACT_ATOMS: atom_id res chain seq x y z
N MET A 1 4.35 -7.18 28.91
CA MET A 1 3.32 -6.15 29.15
C MET A 1 3.98 -4.78 29.08
N THR A 2 4.37 -4.38 27.87
CA THR A 2 4.75 -3.00 27.53
C THR A 2 4.13 -2.79 26.15
N GLU A 3 3.01 -2.09 26.14
CA GLU A 3 2.21 -1.81 24.95
C GLU A 3 3.05 -0.97 23.98
N ASN A 4 3.44 -1.56 22.84
CA ASN A 4 3.94 -0.81 21.69
C ASN A 4 2.73 -0.18 20.99
N THR A 5 2.19 0.88 21.59
CA THR A 5 1.22 1.75 20.91
C THR A 5 2.01 2.66 19.98
N PHE A 6 2.01 2.34 18.69
CA PHE A 6 2.44 3.29 17.65
C PHE A 6 1.61 4.58 17.83
N PRO A 7 2.25 5.75 18.05
CA PRO A 7 1.50 6.99 18.16
C PRO A 7 0.95 7.30 16.77
N VAL A 8 -0.37 7.26 16.63
CA VAL A 8 -1.06 7.90 15.51
C VAL A 8 -0.85 9.39 15.67
N TYR A 9 0.27 9.88 15.15
CA TYR A 9 0.51 11.32 15.10
C TYR A 9 -0.50 11.92 14.14
N THR A 10 -1.28 12.89 14.62
CA THR A 10 -2.04 13.78 13.75
C THR A 10 -1.07 14.45 12.78
N ALA A 11 -1.53 14.78 11.56
CA ALA A 11 -0.67 15.43 10.56
C ALA A 11 0.06 16.67 11.13
N ASP A 12 -0.59 17.40 12.05
CA ASP A 12 0.01 18.52 12.78
C ASP A 12 1.17 18.12 13.70
N ALA A 13 1.12 16.96 14.36
CA ALA A 13 2.18 16.51 15.26
C ALA A 13 3.42 16.02 14.49
N ILE A 14 3.22 15.40 13.30
CA ILE A 14 4.31 15.04 12.38
C ILE A 14 4.98 16.31 11.87
N VAL A 15 4.19 17.28 11.40
CA VAL A 15 4.71 18.57 10.91
C VAL A 15 5.48 19.31 12.02
N THR A 16 4.99 19.25 13.26
CA THR A 16 5.64 19.90 14.41
C THR A 16 6.93 19.23 14.83
N PHE A 17 6.98 17.89 14.85
CA PHE A 17 8.19 17.11 15.18
C PHE A 17 9.34 17.42 14.20
N TYR A 18 9.05 17.46 12.89
CA TYR A 18 10.07 17.69 11.88
C TYR A 18 10.43 19.18 11.66
N ARG A 19 9.58 20.12 12.11
CA ARG A 19 9.94 21.55 12.18
C ARG A 19 10.97 21.83 13.29
N ALA A 20 11.02 20.98 14.32
CA ALA A 20 11.89 21.16 15.48
C ALA A 20 13.20 20.36 15.42
N GLU A 21 13.20 19.16 14.81
CA GLU A 21 14.33 18.21 14.95
C GLU A 21 15.21 18.00 13.71
N VAL A 22 14.96 18.66 12.57
CA VAL A 22 15.83 18.58 11.38
C VAL A 22 16.65 19.87 11.23
N PRO A 23 17.91 19.92 11.67
CA PRO A 23 18.76 21.09 11.47
C PRO A 23 19.20 21.12 10.00
N LEU A 24 18.62 22.00 9.20
CA LEU A 24 19.09 22.25 7.84
C LEU A 24 20.26 23.24 7.85
N LEU A 25 21.38 22.74 7.36
CA LEU A 25 22.71 23.34 7.34
C LEU A 25 22.86 24.36 6.20
N VAL A 26 21.95 25.32 6.07
CA VAL A 26 22.02 26.36 5.04
C VAL A 26 21.87 27.74 5.65
N ASN A 27 22.98 28.46 5.73
CA ASN A 27 23.05 29.86 6.17
C ASN A 27 22.53 30.75 5.03
N ILE A 28 21.21 30.94 4.96
CA ILE A 28 20.57 31.77 3.93
C ILE A 28 20.38 33.19 4.45
N ALA A 29 20.93 34.18 3.76
CA ALA A 29 20.66 35.59 4.01
C ALA A 29 19.18 35.89 3.70
N ASN A 30 18.44 36.41 4.68
CA ASN A 30 16.98 36.65 4.66
C ASN A 30 16.08 35.40 4.77
N PRO A 31 16.01 34.75 5.94
CA PRO A 31 15.19 33.55 6.19
C PRO A 31 13.68 33.75 6.01
N GLN A 32 13.20 34.99 6.06
CA GLN A 32 11.77 35.32 6.00
C GLN A 32 11.13 35.05 4.63
N TYR A 33 11.91 35.06 3.55
CA TYR A 33 11.41 34.85 2.18
C TYR A 33 11.51 33.39 1.70
N HIS A 34 12.10 32.52 2.49
CA HIS A 34 12.38 31.13 2.11
C HIS A 34 11.53 30.10 2.85
N GLU A 35 10.64 30.51 3.75
CA GLU A 35 9.82 29.59 4.57
C GLU A 35 8.98 28.64 3.70
N ALA A 36 8.34 29.16 2.64
CA ALA A 36 7.56 28.35 1.70
C ALA A 36 8.44 27.40 0.88
N THR A 37 9.61 27.84 0.42
CA THR A 37 10.55 27.01 -0.36
C THR A 37 11.16 25.91 0.50
N LEU A 38 11.47 26.20 1.76
CA LEU A 38 11.98 25.23 2.72
C LEU A 38 10.94 24.17 3.04
N ALA A 39 9.68 24.57 3.27
CA ALA A 39 8.58 23.63 3.51
C ALA A 39 8.35 22.68 2.33
N ILE A 40 8.41 23.18 1.09
CA ILE A 40 8.28 22.34 -0.11
C ILE A 40 9.47 21.38 -0.23
N THR A 41 10.69 21.86 0.03
CA THR A 41 11.92 21.05 -0.06
C THR A 41 11.95 19.95 1.00
N SER A 42 11.53 20.24 2.23
CA SER A 42 11.45 19.24 3.30
C SER A 42 10.42 18.16 2.96
N VAL A 43 9.24 18.53 2.46
CA VAL A 43 8.21 17.57 2.04
C VAL A 43 8.71 16.70 0.89
N PHE A 44 9.38 17.29 -0.10
CA PHE A 44 9.95 16.54 -1.22
C PHE A 44 11.00 15.51 -0.76
N LEU A 45 11.92 15.90 0.12
CA LEU A 45 12.95 14.99 0.66
C LEU A 45 12.35 13.85 1.47
N LEU A 46 11.33 14.13 2.30
CA LEU A 46 10.61 13.13 3.08
C LEU A 46 9.87 12.14 2.18
N MET A 47 9.14 12.63 1.19
CA MET A 47 8.45 11.76 0.23
C MET A 47 9.46 10.90 -0.54
N ARG A 48 10.64 11.41 -0.89
CA ARG A 48 11.68 10.61 -1.58
C ARG A 48 12.24 9.46 -0.73
N GLN A 49 12.23 9.59 0.60
CA GLN A 49 12.65 8.51 1.51
C GLN A 49 11.52 7.51 1.79
N PHE A 50 10.28 8.01 1.92
CA PHE A 50 9.13 7.20 2.29
C PHE A 50 8.54 6.42 1.09
N LEU A 51 8.48 7.03 -0.09
CA LEU A 51 7.83 6.44 -1.27
C LEU A 51 8.42 5.12 -1.75
N PRO A 52 9.76 4.87 -1.69
CA PRO A 52 10.33 3.56 -1.98
C PRO A 52 9.83 2.45 -1.04
N ILE A 53 9.54 2.76 0.22
CA ILE A 53 8.94 1.81 1.19
C ILE A 53 7.52 1.44 0.73
N CYS A 54 6.82 2.38 0.10
CA CYS A 54 5.50 2.17 -0.51
C CYS A 54 5.55 1.70 -1.98
N LEU A 55 6.72 1.27 -2.48
CA LEU A 55 6.95 0.81 -3.86
C LEU A 55 6.67 1.87 -4.95
N VAL A 56 6.76 3.17 -4.62
CA VAL A 56 6.68 4.28 -5.56
C VAL A 56 8.09 4.81 -5.81
N HIS A 57 8.62 4.59 -7.02
CA HIS A 57 10.02 4.91 -7.36
C HIS A 57 10.15 6.10 -8.33
N ASP A 58 9.05 6.56 -8.92
CA ASP A 58 8.97 7.55 -10.00
C ASP A 58 8.56 8.95 -9.53
N PHE A 59 8.64 9.24 -8.22
CA PHE A 59 8.24 10.51 -7.66
C PHE A 59 9.23 11.65 -7.94
N ALA A 60 8.74 12.76 -8.47
CA ALA A 60 9.51 13.95 -8.80
C ALA A 60 8.98 15.22 -8.14
N LEU A 61 9.82 16.25 -8.04
CA LEU A 61 9.45 17.55 -7.44
C LEU A 61 8.31 18.23 -8.22
N SER A 62 8.20 17.96 -9.52
CA SER A 62 7.11 18.42 -10.37
C SER A 62 5.75 17.87 -9.92
N ASP A 63 5.70 16.71 -9.30
CA ASP A 63 4.45 16.11 -8.79
C ASP A 63 3.96 16.82 -7.52
N LEU A 64 4.86 17.46 -6.77
CA LEU A 64 4.54 18.29 -5.60
C LEU A 64 4.15 19.72 -6.00
N LEU A 65 4.81 20.29 -7.02
CA LEU A 65 4.56 21.66 -7.48
C LEU A 65 3.35 21.78 -8.42
N VAL A 66 3.07 20.73 -9.21
CA VAL A 66 1.98 20.71 -10.19
C VAL A 66 1.27 19.36 -10.13
N PRO A 67 0.27 19.20 -9.23
CA PRO A 67 -0.45 17.94 -9.06
C PRO A 67 -1.23 17.60 -10.35
N ARG A 68 -0.72 16.64 -11.15
CA ARG A 68 -1.41 16.19 -12.36
C ARG A 68 -2.60 15.31 -11.98
N GLY A 69 -3.81 15.80 -12.25
CA GLY A 69 -5.10 15.20 -11.83
C GLY A 69 -5.44 13.79 -12.35
N ARG A 70 -4.49 13.00 -12.87
CA ARG A 70 -4.71 11.58 -13.23
C ARG A 70 -3.60 10.59 -12.81
N GLN A 71 -2.54 11.05 -12.13
CA GLN A 71 -1.45 10.20 -11.64
C GLN A 71 -0.94 10.67 -10.26
N GLY A 72 -1.85 11.17 -9.41
CA GLY A 72 -1.50 11.47 -8.02
C GLY A 72 -1.19 10.17 -7.25
N PRO A 73 -0.17 10.15 -6.38
CA PRO A 73 0.18 8.97 -5.58
C PRO A 73 -1.01 8.38 -4.80
N ALA A 74 -2.00 9.20 -4.42
CA ALA A 74 -3.17 8.80 -3.64
C ALA A 74 -3.92 7.56 -4.18
N ALA A 75 -4.09 7.39 -5.49
CA ALA A 75 -4.84 6.26 -6.05
C ALA A 75 -4.05 4.94 -6.04
N GLY A 76 -2.72 5.01 -6.02
CA GLY A 76 -1.82 3.85 -5.87
C GLY A 76 -1.49 3.52 -4.41
N PHE A 77 -1.65 4.49 -3.51
CA PHE A 77 -1.44 4.34 -2.07
C PHE A 77 -2.55 3.53 -1.41
N GLU A 78 -3.82 3.81 -1.71
CA GLU A 78 -4.96 3.15 -1.04
C GLU A 78 -5.02 1.63 -1.35
N LYS A 79 -4.61 1.24 -2.57
CA LYS A 79 -4.63 -0.15 -3.02
C LYS A 79 -3.39 -0.96 -2.64
N ARG A 80 -2.25 -0.30 -2.42
CA ARG A 80 -1.00 -0.94 -1.95
C ARG A 80 -0.88 -0.95 -0.44
N HIS A 81 -1.36 0.09 0.25
CA HIS A 81 -1.39 0.11 1.70
C HIS A 81 -2.22 -1.06 2.23
N PHE A 82 -3.36 -1.39 1.59
CA PHE A 82 -4.15 -2.56 1.97
C PHE A 82 -3.41 -3.90 1.79
N ARG A 83 -2.67 -4.07 0.68
CA ARG A 83 -1.89 -5.30 0.41
C ARG A 83 -0.68 -5.43 1.33
N SER A 84 0.08 -4.36 1.54
CA SER A 84 1.19 -4.34 2.49
C SER A 84 0.68 -4.55 3.93
N THR A 85 -0.45 -3.97 4.33
CA THR A 85 -1.02 -4.24 5.67
C THR A 85 -1.58 -5.64 5.87
N GLU A 86 -1.92 -6.39 4.80
CA GLU A 86 -2.28 -7.80 4.93
C GLU A 86 -1.03 -8.67 5.01
N GLU A 87 -0.05 -8.44 4.13
CA GLU A 87 1.23 -9.18 4.13
C GLU A 87 2.04 -8.93 5.42
N ASP A 88 2.05 -7.70 5.95
CA ASP A 88 2.72 -7.34 7.20
C ASP A 88 1.98 -7.94 8.42
N ARG A 89 0.64 -7.98 8.41
CA ARG A 89 -0.15 -8.60 9.50
C ARG A 89 -0.02 -10.12 9.52
N ASP A 90 0.05 -10.75 8.36
CA ASP A 90 0.24 -12.21 8.26
C ASP A 90 1.66 -12.59 8.69
N ALA A 91 2.68 -11.80 8.30
CA ALA A 91 4.06 -12.02 8.76
C ALA A 91 4.23 -11.76 10.27
N GLU A 92 3.56 -10.74 10.83
CA GLU A 92 3.57 -10.47 12.26
C GLU A 92 2.80 -11.53 13.06
N ALA A 93 1.67 -12.03 12.54
CA ALA A 93 0.96 -13.15 13.15
C ALA A 93 1.78 -14.45 13.14
N GLU A 94 2.53 -14.73 12.07
CA GLU A 94 3.43 -15.88 12.00
C GLU A 94 4.61 -15.74 12.97
N ALA A 95 5.15 -14.53 13.13
CA ALA A 95 6.19 -14.24 14.12
C ALA A 95 5.69 -14.40 15.56
N ASP A 96 4.48 -13.91 15.86
CA ASP A 96 3.83 -14.05 17.17
C ASP A 96 3.53 -15.52 17.50
N GLU A 97 3.06 -16.31 16.53
CA GLU A 97 2.82 -17.75 16.69
C GLU A 97 4.12 -18.52 16.95
N LEU A 98 5.20 -18.14 16.27
CA LEU A 98 6.54 -18.71 16.50
C LEU A 98 7.08 -18.33 17.88
N GLU A 99 6.90 -17.08 18.32
CA GLU A 99 7.33 -16.60 19.63
C GLU A 99 6.54 -17.26 20.78
N ALA A 100 5.23 -17.46 20.59
CA ALA A 100 4.39 -18.22 21.50
C ALA A 100 4.87 -19.68 21.62
N SER A 101 5.12 -20.33 20.48
CA SER A 101 5.64 -21.71 20.43
C SER A 101 7.01 -21.84 21.12
N LEU A 102 7.90 -20.86 20.94
CA LEU A 102 9.21 -20.83 21.62
C LEU A 102 9.08 -20.61 23.13
N SER A 103 8.16 -19.74 23.56
CA SER A 103 7.88 -19.53 25.00
C SER A 103 7.30 -20.77 25.68
N GLU A 104 6.40 -21.49 25.01
CA GLU A 104 5.86 -22.77 25.50
C GLU A 104 6.96 -23.84 25.60
N LEU A 105 7.80 -23.97 24.56
CA LEU A 105 8.93 -24.90 24.59
C LEU A 105 9.90 -24.57 25.73
N HIS A 106 10.22 -23.29 25.93
CA HIS A 106 11.13 -22.82 26.98
C HIS A 106 10.58 -23.10 28.39
N THR A 107 9.28 -22.84 28.61
CA THR A 107 8.64 -23.13 29.90
C THR A 107 8.55 -24.63 30.17
N ALA A 108 8.22 -25.44 29.15
CA ALA A 108 8.22 -26.90 29.25
C ALA A 108 9.63 -27.46 29.54
N ALA A 109 10.67 -26.91 28.91
CA ALA A 109 12.05 -27.30 29.16
C ALA A 109 12.50 -26.96 30.59
N LYS A 110 12.18 -25.76 31.09
CA LYS A 110 12.44 -25.36 32.48
C LYS A 110 11.75 -26.27 33.48
N HIS A 111 10.48 -26.59 33.24
CA HIS A 111 9.73 -27.50 34.11
C HIS A 111 10.38 -28.89 34.17
N LYS A 112 10.72 -29.47 33.01
CA LYS A 112 11.39 -30.78 32.95
C LYS A 112 12.75 -30.77 33.66
N PHE A 113 13.54 -29.71 33.49
CA PHE A 113 14.81 -29.55 34.20
C PHE A 113 14.62 -29.54 35.73
N HIS A 114 13.63 -28.79 36.22
CA HIS A 114 13.31 -28.76 37.64
C HIS A 114 12.85 -30.13 38.16
N GLU A 115 12.02 -30.84 37.40
CA GLU A 115 11.53 -32.18 37.76
C GLU A 115 12.67 -33.22 37.84
N VAL A 116 13.65 -33.12 36.94
CA VAL A 116 14.87 -33.96 36.98
C VAL A 116 15.71 -33.67 38.22
N ASN A 117 15.89 -32.40 38.59
CA ASN A 117 16.58 -32.05 39.84
C ASN A 117 15.86 -32.62 41.07
N MET A 118 14.54 -32.45 41.16
CA MET A 118 13.74 -33.03 42.26
C MET A 118 13.79 -34.56 42.30
N ARG A 119 13.92 -35.23 41.15
CA ARG A 119 14.17 -36.68 41.12
C ARG A 119 15.56 -37.04 41.62
N ASN A 120 16.59 -36.28 41.22
CA ASN A 120 17.98 -36.53 41.65
C ASN A 120 18.13 -36.38 43.17
N GLU A 121 17.53 -35.37 43.78
CA GLU A 121 17.51 -35.18 45.24
C GLU A 121 16.86 -36.35 45.96
N ARG A 122 15.67 -36.80 45.50
CA ARG A 122 14.99 -37.97 46.06
C ARG A 122 15.81 -39.26 45.92
N VAL A 123 16.56 -39.41 44.83
CA VAL A 123 17.47 -40.55 44.64
C VAL A 123 18.63 -40.48 45.62
N ALA A 124 19.23 -39.30 45.83
CA ALA A 124 20.29 -39.10 46.80
C ALA A 124 19.82 -39.42 48.23
N GLU A 125 18.65 -38.92 48.61
CA GLU A 125 18.04 -39.22 49.92
C GLU A 125 17.80 -40.73 50.10
N LYS A 126 17.24 -41.41 49.11
CA LYS A 126 17.06 -42.88 49.16
C LYS A 126 18.39 -43.62 49.28
N LYS A 127 19.46 -43.16 48.62
CA LYS A 127 20.80 -43.75 48.76
C LYS A 127 21.33 -43.63 50.18
N THR A 128 21.19 -42.46 50.82
CA THR A 128 21.62 -42.27 52.22
C THR A 128 20.86 -43.15 53.20
N LYS A 129 19.52 -43.19 53.12
CA LYS A 129 18.67 -44.07 53.94
C LYS A 129 19.00 -45.54 53.76
N ASN A 130 19.40 -45.96 52.55
CA ASN A 130 19.80 -47.34 52.31
C ASN A 130 21.14 -47.66 52.98
N ALA A 131 22.12 -46.76 52.88
CA ALA A 131 23.41 -46.90 53.57
C ALA A 131 23.25 -47.00 55.10
N GLU A 132 22.40 -46.17 55.70
CA GLU A 132 22.08 -46.23 57.14
C GLU A 132 21.46 -47.58 57.54
N LYS A 133 20.50 -48.09 56.74
CA LYS A 133 19.90 -49.41 56.99
C LYS A 133 20.93 -50.53 56.89
N THR A 134 21.83 -50.48 55.91
CA THR A 134 22.93 -51.43 55.78
C THR A 134 23.86 -51.38 56.99
N GLN A 135 24.18 -50.19 57.51
CA GLN A 135 25.01 -50.05 58.71
C GLN A 135 24.32 -50.62 59.96
N LYS A 136 23.04 -50.30 60.18
CA LYS A 136 22.25 -50.83 61.30
C LYS A 136 22.14 -52.36 61.24
N LEU A 137 21.97 -52.93 60.05
CA LEU A 137 21.94 -54.38 59.86
C LEU A 137 23.27 -55.04 60.26
N THR A 138 24.39 -54.42 59.92
CA THR A 138 25.72 -54.92 60.31
C THR A 138 25.92 -54.86 61.83
N GLN A 139 25.49 -53.78 62.51
CA GLN A 139 25.52 -53.68 63.98
C GLN A 139 24.65 -54.75 64.64
N VAL A 140 23.44 -54.98 64.14
CA VAL A 140 22.54 -56.02 64.68
C VAL A 140 23.15 -57.41 64.52
N LYS A 141 23.81 -57.70 63.38
CA LYS A 141 24.53 -58.98 63.21
C LYS A 141 25.62 -59.19 64.25
N VAL A 142 26.41 -58.16 64.58
CA VAL A 142 27.45 -58.25 65.62
C VAL A 142 26.84 -58.46 67.00
N HIS A 143 25.77 -57.75 67.34
CA HIS A 143 25.07 -57.93 68.63
C HIS A 143 24.46 -59.33 68.77
N VAL A 144 23.90 -59.89 67.69
CA VAL A 144 23.38 -61.27 67.70
C VAL A 144 24.50 -62.29 67.92
N SER A 145 25.69 -62.08 67.36
CA SER A 145 26.86 -62.93 67.61
C SER A 145 27.32 -62.85 69.08
N ASN A 146 27.39 -61.66 69.66
CA ASN A 146 27.81 -61.49 71.06
C ASN A 146 26.79 -62.09 72.04
N LEU A 147 25.49 -61.86 71.83
CA LEU A 147 24.44 -62.47 72.65
C LEU A 147 24.44 -63.99 72.54
N LYS A 148 24.86 -64.55 71.40
CA LYS A 148 25.01 -66.00 71.24
C LYS A 148 26.14 -66.58 72.10
N GLU A 149 27.22 -65.82 72.32
CA GLU A 149 28.33 -66.21 73.22
C GLU A 149 28.00 -66.02 74.73
N ASP A 150 27.04 -65.16 75.05
CA ASP A 150 26.56 -64.92 76.42
C ASP A 150 25.50 -65.94 76.85
N VAL A 151 24.68 -66.44 75.92
CA VAL A 151 23.69 -67.50 76.16
C VAL A 151 24.36 -68.83 76.54
N ASP A 152 25.58 -69.09 76.04
CA ASP A 152 26.38 -70.26 76.41
C ASP A 152 26.94 -70.18 77.86
N ARG A 153 26.76 -69.06 78.57
CA ARG A 153 27.31 -68.80 79.93
C ARG A 153 26.27 -68.46 81.02
N GLY A 154 24.97 -68.40 80.71
CA GLY A 154 23.94 -67.87 81.62
C GLY A 154 23.22 -68.90 82.52
N SER A 155 22.84 -68.47 83.73
CA SER A 155 22.04 -69.25 84.70
C SER A 155 20.56 -69.38 84.26
N PRO A 156 19.89 -70.54 84.45
CA PRO A 156 18.56 -70.84 83.89
C PRO A 156 17.40 -69.92 84.30
N GLU A 157 17.50 -69.25 85.45
CA GLU A 157 16.38 -68.48 86.05
C GLU A 157 16.25 -67.04 85.52
N GLU A 158 17.37 -66.36 85.25
CA GLU A 158 17.37 -65.02 84.63
C GLU A 158 16.97 -65.07 83.16
N LEU A 159 17.34 -66.16 82.48
CA LEU A 159 16.97 -66.43 81.09
C LEU A 159 15.45 -66.49 80.91
N LYS A 160 14.73 -67.06 81.88
CA LYS A 160 13.28 -67.24 81.84
C LYS A 160 12.52 -65.91 81.96
N SER A 161 12.95 -65.04 82.86
CA SER A 161 12.40 -63.67 83.00
C SER A 161 12.71 -62.79 81.78
N GLN A 162 13.90 -62.96 81.20
CA GLN A 162 14.29 -62.26 79.98
C GLN A 162 13.45 -62.72 78.77
N MET A 163 13.21 -64.02 78.64
CA MET A 163 12.35 -64.57 77.58
C MET A 163 10.90 -64.08 77.67
N GLU A 164 10.32 -63.96 78.87
CA GLU A 164 8.96 -63.39 79.02
C GLU A 164 8.91 -61.90 78.66
N ARG A 165 9.88 -61.09 79.08
CA ARG A 165 9.97 -59.69 78.64
C ARG A 165 10.14 -59.56 77.13
N MET A 166 10.94 -60.43 76.51
CA MET A 166 11.07 -60.46 75.05
C MET A 166 9.75 -60.83 74.37
N ARG A 167 9.00 -61.79 74.94
CA ARG A 167 7.69 -62.20 74.40
C ARG A 167 6.71 -61.02 74.42
N GLU A 168 6.68 -60.26 75.51
CA GLU A 168 5.81 -59.10 75.65
C GLU A 168 6.24 -57.94 74.74
N ASN A 169 7.54 -57.63 74.66
CA ASN A 169 8.07 -56.63 73.73
C ASN A 169 7.77 -56.98 72.27
N VAL A 170 7.88 -58.26 71.88
CA VAL A 170 7.53 -58.73 70.53
C VAL A 170 6.04 -58.53 70.25
N LYS A 171 5.15 -58.79 71.22
CA LYS A 171 3.72 -58.49 71.06
C LYS A 171 3.49 -57.00 70.87
N THR A 172 4.08 -56.15 71.71
CA THR A 172 3.93 -54.69 71.61
C THR A 172 4.41 -54.19 70.25
N ILE A 173 5.61 -54.59 69.82
CA ILE A 173 6.17 -54.22 68.50
C ILE A 173 5.24 -54.67 67.38
N LYS A 174 4.72 -55.91 67.42
CA LYS A 174 3.76 -56.41 66.42
C LYS A 174 2.48 -55.56 66.40
N CYS A 175 1.95 -55.21 67.56
CA CYS A 175 0.75 -54.38 67.67
C CYS A 175 0.98 -52.98 67.10
N THR A 176 2.13 -52.35 67.42
CA THR A 176 2.50 -51.03 66.90
C THR A 176 2.70 -51.06 65.37
N ILE A 177 3.41 -52.06 64.85
CA ILE A 177 3.59 -52.23 63.39
C ILE A 177 2.24 -52.40 62.69
N MET A 178 1.37 -53.25 63.25
CA MET A 178 0.03 -53.48 62.69
C MET A 178 -0.80 -52.19 62.68
N PHE A 179 -0.76 -51.40 63.76
CA PHE A 179 -1.43 -50.10 63.82
C PHE A 179 -0.90 -49.12 62.77
N CYS A 180 0.42 -48.98 62.64
CA CYS A 180 1.02 -48.11 61.62
C CYS A 180 0.62 -48.52 60.19
N LEU A 181 0.63 -49.82 59.88
CA LEU A 181 0.25 -50.32 58.56
C LEU A 181 -1.23 -50.05 58.22
N LEU A 182 -2.12 -50.14 59.21
CA LEU A 182 -3.54 -49.82 59.03
C LEU A 182 -3.75 -48.33 58.77
N GLN A 183 -3.05 -47.46 59.51
CA GLN A 183 -3.13 -46.01 59.33
C GLN A 183 -2.58 -45.56 57.97
N ASP A 184 -1.48 -46.18 57.51
CA ASP A 184 -0.92 -45.94 56.17
C ASP A 184 -1.90 -46.39 55.07
N LEU A 185 -2.56 -47.54 55.25
CA LEU A 185 -3.55 -48.05 54.30
C LEU A 185 -4.78 -47.13 54.22
N GLU A 186 -5.28 -46.66 55.36
CA GLU A 186 -6.39 -45.71 55.43
C GLU A 186 -6.05 -44.38 54.73
N SER A 187 -4.86 -43.84 54.98
CA SER A 187 -4.35 -42.63 54.32
C SER A 187 -4.14 -42.85 52.81
N SER A 188 -3.69 -44.03 52.40
CA SER A 188 -3.54 -44.39 50.99
C SER A 188 -4.89 -44.49 50.27
N MET A 189 -5.89 -45.13 50.90
CA MET A 189 -7.23 -45.24 50.33
C MET A 189 -7.91 -43.88 50.15
N THR A 190 -7.79 -42.99 51.14
CA THR A 190 -8.38 -41.64 51.07
C THR A 190 -7.74 -40.84 49.93
N ASN A 191 -6.41 -40.86 49.81
CA ASN A 191 -5.69 -40.25 48.68
C ASN A 191 -6.06 -40.88 47.32
N SER A 192 -6.33 -42.19 47.29
CA SER A 192 -6.77 -42.88 46.06
C SER A 192 -8.15 -42.42 45.62
N LYS A 193 -9.10 -42.32 46.56
CA LYS A 193 -10.46 -41.83 46.29
C LYS A 193 -10.45 -40.38 45.81
N GLN A 194 -9.63 -39.52 46.42
CA GLN A 194 -9.48 -38.14 45.98
C GLN A 194 -8.95 -38.05 44.54
N ARG A 195 -7.89 -38.80 44.20
CA ARG A 195 -7.36 -38.84 42.83
C ARG A 195 -8.37 -39.37 41.81
N GLU A 196 -9.20 -40.33 42.21
CA GLU A 196 -10.26 -40.86 41.35
C GLU A 196 -11.34 -39.81 41.07
N GLN A 197 -11.71 -39.01 42.07
CA GLN A 197 -12.63 -37.88 41.88
C GLN A 197 -12.03 -36.82 40.96
N GLU A 198 -10.77 -36.42 41.18
CA GLU A 198 -10.07 -35.46 40.32
C GLU A 198 -10.00 -35.94 38.86
N HIS A 199 -9.78 -37.24 38.64
CA HIS A 199 -9.80 -37.83 37.31
C HIS A 199 -11.19 -37.77 36.66
N GLN A 200 -12.26 -38.02 37.42
CA GLN A 200 -13.64 -37.91 36.91
C GLN A 200 -13.97 -36.46 36.52
N ASP A 201 -13.60 -35.50 37.37
CA ASP A 201 -13.85 -34.07 37.11
C ASP A 201 -13.07 -33.58 35.87
N LEU A 202 -11.81 -34.00 35.71
CA LEU A 202 -11.01 -33.71 34.53
C LEU A 202 -11.61 -34.34 33.26
N THR A 203 -12.12 -35.56 33.36
CA THR A 203 -12.79 -36.25 32.23
C THR A 203 -14.03 -35.47 31.78
N ALA A 204 -14.87 -35.04 32.73
CA ALA A 204 -16.06 -34.25 32.41
C ALA A 204 -15.72 -32.90 31.77
N GLN A 205 -14.66 -32.24 32.24
CA GLN A 205 -14.16 -31.00 31.62
C GLN A 205 -13.64 -31.23 30.20
N TYR A 206 -12.90 -32.32 29.98
CA TYR A 206 -12.41 -32.69 28.65
C TYR A 206 -13.57 -32.92 27.66
N GLU A 207 -14.60 -33.67 28.05
CA GLU A 207 -15.79 -33.89 27.22
C GLU A 207 -16.54 -32.60 26.90
N LYS A 208 -16.65 -31.68 27.87
CA LYS A 208 -17.26 -30.37 27.66
C LYS A 208 -16.48 -29.56 26.62
N LYS A 209 -15.15 -29.51 26.76
CA LYS A 209 -14.27 -28.81 25.81
C LYS A 209 -14.33 -29.42 24.41
N LEU A 210 -14.44 -30.75 24.32
CA LEU A 210 -14.58 -31.44 23.04
C LEU A 210 -15.89 -31.08 22.32
N LYS A 211 -17.00 -30.91 23.06
CA LYS A 211 -18.28 -30.45 22.50
C LYS A 211 -18.22 -28.99 22.06
N GLU A 212 -17.60 -28.11 22.86
CA GLU A 212 -17.38 -26.70 22.49
C GLU A 212 -16.58 -26.59 21.18
N LEU A 213 -15.49 -27.34 21.04
CA LEU A 213 -14.67 -27.36 19.84
C LEU A 213 -15.46 -27.78 18.58
N LYS A 214 -16.32 -28.80 18.71
CA LYS A 214 -17.17 -29.27 17.61
C LYS A 214 -18.18 -28.22 17.15
N ASN A 215 -18.74 -27.46 18.10
CA ASN A 215 -19.66 -26.37 17.79
C ASN A 215 -18.93 -25.23 17.05
N LEU A 216 -17.77 -24.82 17.55
CA LEU A 216 -16.94 -23.78 16.90
C LEU A 216 -16.54 -24.18 15.48
N CYS A 217 -16.15 -25.43 15.24
CA CYS A 217 -15.86 -25.93 13.88
C CYS A 217 -17.09 -25.84 12.95
N SER A 218 -18.28 -26.07 13.49
CA SER A 218 -19.53 -25.95 12.74
C SER A 218 -19.84 -24.48 12.39
N GLU A 219 -19.62 -23.56 13.33
CA GLU A 219 -19.76 -22.11 13.15
C GLU A 219 -18.75 -21.57 12.14
N GLU A 220 -17.48 -21.96 12.25
CA GLU A 220 -16.42 -21.62 11.30
C GLU A 220 -16.82 -22.03 9.87
N GLY A 221 -17.34 -23.25 9.70
CA GLY A 221 -17.83 -23.72 8.40
C GLY A 221 -19.00 -22.88 7.85
N GLN A 222 -19.91 -22.40 8.70
CA GLN A 222 -21.00 -21.51 8.28
C GLN A 222 -20.49 -20.12 7.88
N LEU A 223 -19.56 -19.57 8.65
CA LEU A 223 -18.93 -18.28 8.35
C LEU A 223 -18.14 -18.33 7.04
N LYS A 224 -17.37 -19.40 6.80
CA LYS A 224 -16.65 -19.62 5.53
C LYS A 224 -17.60 -19.64 4.34
N ARG A 225 -18.72 -20.37 4.42
CA ARG A 225 -19.74 -20.38 3.35
C ARG A 225 -20.34 -18.99 3.12
N THR A 226 -20.63 -18.26 4.20
CA THR A 226 -21.19 -16.90 4.11
C THR A 226 -20.20 -15.93 3.47
N LEU A 227 -18.92 -16.02 3.82
CA LEU A 227 -17.85 -15.20 3.26
C LEU A 227 -17.71 -15.44 1.75
N VAL A 228 -17.68 -16.70 1.31
CA VAL A 228 -17.63 -17.06 -0.12
C VAL A 228 -18.80 -16.44 -0.90
N MET A 229 -20.02 -16.49 -0.35
CA MET A 229 -21.19 -15.88 -0.98
C MET A 229 -21.08 -14.34 -1.06
N LYS A 230 -20.47 -13.68 -0.07
CA LYS A 230 -20.25 -12.23 -0.10
C LYS A 230 -19.22 -11.86 -1.18
N LEU A 231 -18.11 -12.58 -1.25
CA LEU A 231 -17.06 -12.36 -2.25
C LEU A 231 -17.57 -12.57 -3.68
N ASP A 232 -18.38 -13.61 -3.93
CA ASP A 232 -19.00 -13.84 -5.25
C ASP A 232 -19.96 -12.69 -5.64
N LYS A 233 -20.78 -12.22 -4.70
CA LYS A 233 -21.68 -11.07 -4.93
C LYS A 233 -20.90 -9.80 -5.25
N GLU A 234 -19.83 -9.53 -4.51
CA GLU A 234 -18.98 -8.37 -4.72
C GLU A 234 -18.24 -8.43 -6.07
N SER A 235 -17.68 -9.59 -6.42
CA SER A 235 -17.08 -9.85 -7.73
C SER A 235 -18.07 -9.56 -8.88
N LYS A 236 -19.29 -10.10 -8.78
CA LYS A 236 -20.36 -9.84 -9.78
C LYS A 236 -20.70 -8.35 -9.90
N LEU A 237 -20.78 -7.62 -8.79
CA LEU A 237 -21.03 -6.18 -8.80
C LEU A 237 -19.87 -5.40 -9.43
N ASN A 238 -18.63 -5.76 -9.10
CA ASN A 238 -17.44 -5.12 -9.66
C ASN A 238 -17.33 -5.34 -11.17
N ILE A 239 -17.59 -6.56 -11.65
CA ILE A 239 -17.65 -6.85 -13.11
C ILE A 239 -18.72 -5.98 -13.80
N ARG A 240 -19.91 -5.84 -13.21
CA ARG A 240 -20.98 -5.00 -13.78
C ARG A 240 -20.60 -3.52 -13.82
N ARG A 241 -19.98 -3.01 -12.76
CA ARG A 241 -19.49 -1.63 -12.69
C ARG A 241 -18.40 -1.39 -13.73
N GLN A 242 -17.46 -2.32 -13.88
CA GLN A 242 -16.38 -2.22 -14.86
C GLN A 242 -16.94 -2.20 -16.28
N LYS A 243 -17.81 -3.15 -16.64
CA LYS A 243 -18.46 -3.15 -17.96
C LYS A 243 -19.19 -1.84 -18.28
N LYS A 244 -19.87 -1.26 -17.30
CA LYS A 244 -20.55 0.04 -17.47
C LYS A 244 -19.56 1.18 -17.67
N LYS A 245 -18.39 1.14 -17.03
CA LYS A 245 -17.31 2.11 -17.23
C LYS A 245 -16.73 1.96 -18.63
N ASP A 246 -16.42 0.73 -19.05
CA ASP A 246 -15.82 0.43 -20.36
C ASP A 246 -16.71 0.89 -21.51
N ILE A 247 -18.03 0.66 -21.43
CA ILE A 247 -19.00 1.13 -22.43
C ILE A 247 -18.98 2.66 -22.54
N LYS A 248 -18.92 3.37 -21.41
CA LYS A 248 -18.87 4.85 -21.42
C LYS A 248 -17.54 5.35 -21.99
N GLU A 249 -16.45 4.69 -21.65
CA GLU A 249 -15.11 5.04 -22.13
C GLU A 249 -14.99 4.80 -23.63
N GLN A 250 -15.52 3.68 -24.13
CA GLN A 250 -15.62 3.41 -25.56
C GLN A 250 -16.45 4.49 -26.27
N HIS A 251 -17.63 4.86 -25.74
CA HIS A 251 -18.45 5.90 -26.35
C HIS A 251 -17.73 7.26 -26.41
N VAL A 252 -16.99 7.63 -25.35
CA VAL A 252 -16.17 8.85 -25.35
C VAL A 252 -15.07 8.78 -26.41
N GLN A 253 -14.40 7.63 -26.56
CA GLN A 253 -13.38 7.43 -27.59
C GLN A 253 -13.97 7.53 -29.00
N GLU A 254 -15.15 6.98 -29.25
CA GLU A 254 -15.87 7.09 -30.52
C GLU A 254 -16.17 8.56 -30.85
N VAL A 255 -16.75 9.31 -29.92
CA VAL A 255 -17.06 10.75 -30.12
C VAL A 255 -15.79 11.57 -30.35
N LEU A 256 -14.71 11.29 -29.62
CA LEU A 256 -13.42 11.96 -29.85
C LEU A 256 -12.83 11.63 -31.23
N GLY A 257 -12.98 10.38 -31.70
CA GLY A 257 -12.61 9.97 -33.04
C GLY A 257 -13.37 10.75 -34.12
N GLU A 258 -14.69 10.88 -33.98
CA GLU A 258 -15.52 11.69 -34.89
C GLU A 258 -15.14 13.17 -34.87
N TYR A 259 -14.90 13.74 -33.68
CA TYR A 259 -14.46 15.11 -33.53
C TYR A 259 -13.14 15.38 -34.27
N ASN A 260 -12.16 14.49 -34.12
CA ASN A 260 -10.87 14.59 -34.80
C ASN A 260 -11.03 14.56 -36.32
N HIS A 261 -11.88 13.68 -36.85
CA HIS A 261 -12.18 13.62 -38.29
C HIS A 261 -12.80 14.92 -38.81
N ILE A 262 -13.75 15.49 -38.06
CA ILE A 262 -14.36 16.78 -38.41
C ILE A 262 -13.32 17.90 -38.36
N HIS A 263 -12.46 17.91 -37.35
CA HIS A 263 -11.39 18.90 -37.22
C HIS A 263 -10.43 18.85 -38.42
N GLN A 264 -9.97 17.66 -38.80
CA GLN A 264 -9.11 17.48 -39.96
C GLN A 264 -9.77 17.99 -41.26
N LYS A 265 -11.04 17.64 -41.50
CA LYS A 265 -11.79 18.16 -42.65
C LYS A 265 -11.93 19.68 -42.64
N ARG A 266 -12.11 20.29 -41.46
CA ARG A 266 -12.18 21.75 -41.32
C ARG A 266 -10.85 22.40 -41.67
N GLU A 267 -9.73 21.82 -41.24
CA GLU A 267 -8.39 22.30 -41.57
C GLU A 267 -8.12 22.20 -43.08
N GLU A 268 -8.46 21.08 -43.71
CA GLU A 268 -8.37 20.92 -45.17
C GLU A 268 -9.21 21.96 -45.92
N MET A 269 -10.43 22.24 -45.47
CA MET A 269 -11.27 23.27 -46.08
C MET A 269 -10.72 24.69 -45.86
N ALA A 270 -10.17 24.98 -44.68
CA ALA A 270 -9.56 26.28 -44.40
C ALA A 270 -8.37 26.55 -45.35
N ASN A 271 -7.54 25.53 -45.60
CA ASN A 271 -6.43 25.62 -46.56
C ASN A 271 -6.94 25.93 -47.98
N LYS A 272 -8.00 25.25 -48.44
CA LYS A 272 -8.62 25.52 -49.75
C LYS A 272 -9.21 26.93 -49.85
N ILE A 273 -9.87 27.42 -48.80
CA ILE A 273 -10.41 28.78 -48.76
C ILE A 273 -9.27 29.80 -48.85
N GLN A 274 -8.16 29.56 -48.16
CA GLN A 274 -6.99 30.43 -48.20
C GLN A 274 -6.37 30.48 -49.60
N GLU A 275 -6.27 29.35 -50.28
CA GLU A 275 -5.79 29.25 -51.67
C GLU A 275 -6.66 30.08 -52.62
N ILE A 276 -7.97 29.83 -52.65
CA ILE A 276 -8.93 30.59 -53.48
C ILE A 276 -8.90 32.09 -53.15
N SER A 277 -8.75 32.45 -51.88
CA SER A 277 -8.66 33.85 -51.46
C SER A 277 -7.42 34.52 -52.03
N SER A 278 -6.28 33.82 -52.02
CA SER A 278 -5.02 34.31 -52.60
C SER A 278 -5.13 34.50 -54.12
N GLU A 279 -5.73 33.53 -54.82
CA GLU A 279 -5.97 33.61 -56.27
C GLU A 279 -6.91 34.77 -56.61
N THR A 280 -7.97 34.94 -55.82
CA THR A 280 -8.92 36.05 -55.98
C THR A 280 -8.23 37.40 -55.83
N GLN A 281 -7.33 37.55 -54.85
CA GLN A 281 -6.54 38.77 -54.67
C GLN A 281 -5.60 39.03 -55.86
N GLN A 282 -4.92 38.00 -56.36
CA GLN A 282 -4.09 38.11 -57.56
C GLN A 282 -4.90 38.53 -58.79
N LEU A 283 -6.09 37.95 -58.98
CA LEU A 283 -6.98 38.30 -60.09
C LEU A 283 -7.44 39.76 -59.98
N LYS A 284 -7.82 40.23 -58.79
CA LYS A 284 -8.17 41.63 -58.55
C LYS A 284 -7.03 42.58 -58.89
N ALA A 285 -5.80 42.25 -58.50
CA ALA A 285 -4.62 43.04 -58.83
C ALA A 285 -4.39 43.13 -60.35
N LYS A 286 -4.51 42.00 -61.06
CA LYS A 286 -4.41 41.96 -62.53
C LYS A 286 -5.50 42.80 -63.21
N ILE A 287 -6.75 42.70 -62.76
CA ILE A 287 -7.88 43.50 -63.28
C ILE A 287 -7.60 44.99 -63.10
N GLN A 288 -7.11 45.40 -61.92
CA GLN A 288 -6.81 46.81 -61.66
C GLN A 288 -5.68 47.32 -62.56
N SER A 289 -4.60 46.55 -62.70
CA SER A 289 -3.50 46.91 -63.61
C SER A 289 -3.96 47.06 -65.07
N LEU A 290 -4.79 46.13 -65.57
CA LEU A 290 -5.35 46.23 -66.93
C LEU A 290 -6.24 47.46 -67.09
N ARG A 291 -7.06 47.78 -66.08
CA ARG A 291 -7.90 48.99 -66.08
C ARG A 291 -7.06 50.26 -66.19
N ASP A 292 -5.96 50.33 -65.46
CA ASP A 292 -5.06 51.48 -65.47
C ASP A 292 -4.37 51.64 -66.84
N VAL A 293 -3.91 50.54 -67.44
CA VAL A 293 -3.34 50.52 -68.81
C VAL A 293 -4.39 50.99 -69.83
N CYS A 294 -5.60 50.44 -69.81
CA CYS A 294 -6.67 50.85 -70.72
C CYS A 294 -6.99 52.34 -70.57
N SER A 295 -7.10 52.85 -69.33
CA SER A 295 -7.33 54.28 -69.08
C SER A 295 -6.22 55.15 -69.69
N GLN A 296 -4.97 54.73 -69.56
CA GLN A 296 -3.83 55.44 -70.12
C GLN A 296 -3.85 55.43 -71.66
N GLU A 297 -4.13 54.29 -72.28
CA GLU A 297 -4.23 54.19 -73.74
C GLU A 297 -5.42 54.99 -74.29
N THR A 298 -6.57 55.00 -73.60
CA THR A 298 -7.69 55.88 -73.97
C THR A 298 -7.29 57.35 -73.93
N LYS A 299 -6.55 57.80 -72.91
CA LYS A 299 -6.04 59.19 -72.82
C LYS A 299 -5.07 59.51 -73.97
N LYS A 300 -4.17 58.59 -74.32
CA LYS A 300 -3.24 58.76 -75.45
C LYS A 300 -4.00 58.86 -76.78
N ALA A 301 -4.95 57.95 -77.01
CA ALA A 301 -5.78 57.96 -78.21
C ALA A 301 -6.61 59.25 -78.34
N GLN A 302 -7.20 59.73 -77.23
CA GLN A 302 -7.93 61.00 -77.22
C GLN A 302 -7.02 62.19 -77.55
N ALA A 303 -5.82 62.25 -76.95
CA ALA A 303 -4.87 63.32 -77.25
C ALA A 303 -4.43 63.33 -78.73
N LEU A 304 -4.25 62.15 -79.34
CA LEU A 304 -3.97 62.02 -80.78
C LEU A 304 -5.15 62.52 -81.62
N TYR A 305 -6.38 62.13 -81.26
CA TYR A 305 -7.59 62.59 -81.94
C TYR A 305 -7.74 64.11 -81.88
N ASP A 306 -7.60 64.71 -80.69
CA ASP A 306 -7.70 66.16 -80.49
C ASP A 306 -6.65 66.92 -81.30
N THR A 307 -5.41 66.39 -81.34
CA THR A 307 -4.31 66.94 -82.16
C THR A 307 -4.65 66.91 -83.64
N LEU A 308 -5.15 65.77 -84.14
CA LEU A 308 -5.52 65.61 -85.55
C LEU A 308 -6.70 66.51 -85.92
N SER A 309 -7.74 66.56 -85.07
CA SER A 309 -8.90 67.44 -85.25
C SER A 309 -8.47 68.91 -85.35
N THR A 310 -7.62 69.36 -84.43
CA THR A 310 -7.08 70.73 -84.42
C THR A 310 -6.27 71.03 -85.68
N SER A 311 -5.42 70.10 -86.12
CA SER A 311 -4.64 70.24 -87.36
C SER A 311 -5.54 70.31 -88.59
N MET A 312 -6.57 69.47 -88.65
CA MET A 312 -7.53 69.42 -89.74
C MET A 312 -8.38 70.69 -89.81
N ASP A 313 -8.85 71.20 -88.67
CA ASP A 313 -9.55 72.49 -88.58
C ASP A 313 -8.65 73.65 -89.05
N ALA A 314 -7.37 73.63 -88.69
CA ALA A 314 -6.41 74.62 -89.16
C ALA A 314 -6.18 74.54 -90.68
N MET A 315 -6.18 73.33 -91.26
CA MET A 315 -6.12 73.15 -92.72
C MET A 315 -7.39 73.63 -93.40
N HIS A 316 -8.58 73.27 -92.88
CA HIS A 316 -9.86 73.76 -93.40
C HIS A 316 -9.91 75.29 -93.39
N ARG A 317 -9.52 75.95 -92.28
CA ARG A 317 -9.42 77.42 -92.22
C ARG A 317 -8.46 78.00 -93.26
N ARG A 318 -7.31 77.34 -93.52
CA ARG A 318 -6.38 77.77 -94.58
C ARG A 318 -7.00 77.63 -95.97
N ILE A 319 -7.67 76.53 -96.24
CA ILE A 319 -8.38 76.28 -97.52
C ILE A 319 -9.48 77.33 -97.71
N ASP A 320 -10.29 77.60 -96.70
CA ASP A 320 -11.34 78.62 -96.75
C ASP A 320 -10.77 80.01 -97.01
N MET A 321 -9.69 80.38 -96.33
CA MET A 321 -8.98 81.65 -96.55
C MET A 321 -8.41 81.75 -97.97
N GLN A 322 -7.78 80.69 -98.48
CA GLN A 322 -7.30 80.64 -99.86
C GLN A 322 -8.45 80.74 -100.87
N THR A 323 -9.57 80.06 -100.62
CA THR A 323 -10.77 80.09 -101.47
C THR A 323 -11.40 81.47 -101.49
N ALA A 324 -11.50 82.14 -100.34
CA ALA A 324 -11.99 83.51 -100.23
C ALA A 324 -11.07 84.50 -100.99
N ASN A 325 -9.75 84.37 -100.84
CA ASN A 325 -8.77 85.15 -101.59
C ASN A 325 -8.91 84.96 -103.11
N LEU A 326 -9.08 83.71 -103.58
CA LEU A 326 -9.32 83.41 -105.00
C LEU A 326 -10.63 84.04 -105.50
N LYS A 327 -11.73 83.94 -104.75
CA LYS A 327 -13.01 84.59 -105.09
C LYS A 327 -12.88 86.10 -105.18
N GLN A 328 -12.16 86.74 -104.25
CA GLN A 328 -11.91 88.18 -104.31
C GLN A 328 -11.06 88.55 -105.53
N GLY A 329 -10.05 87.75 -105.87
CA GLY A 329 -9.25 87.91 -107.09
C GLY A 329 -10.09 87.81 -108.37
N LEU A 330 -11.00 86.83 -108.45
CA LEU A 330 -11.95 86.67 -109.55
C LEU A 330 -12.95 87.85 -109.62
N GLY A 331 -13.43 88.33 -108.48
CA GLY A 331 -14.27 89.54 -108.41
C GLY A 331 -13.56 90.76 -109.00
N LYS A 332 -12.29 90.97 -108.65
CA LYS A 332 -11.45 92.03 -109.22
C LYS A 332 -11.21 91.85 -110.72
N MET A 333 -10.92 90.63 -111.19
CA MET A 333 -10.75 90.34 -112.63
C MET A 333 -12.04 90.53 -113.43
N SER A 334 -13.18 90.07 -112.92
CA SER A 334 -14.49 90.24 -113.57
C SER A 334 -14.96 91.70 -113.60
N ALA A 335 -14.64 92.50 -112.58
CA ALA A 335 -14.85 93.95 -112.59
C ALA A 335 -13.96 94.67 -113.62
N SER A 336 -12.80 94.10 -113.95
CA SER A 336 -11.88 94.62 -114.97
C SER A 336 -12.35 94.33 -116.40
N LEU A 337 -13.28 93.38 -116.59
CA LEU A 337 -13.84 92.95 -117.88
C LEU A 337 -15.20 93.61 -118.22
N LYS A 338 -15.75 94.44 -117.32
CA LYS A 338 -17.03 95.18 -117.50
C LYS A 338 -16.85 96.69 -117.74
N LYS A 339 -15.62 97.13 -117.99
CA LYS A 339 -15.29 98.43 -118.59
C LYS A 339 -14.79 98.18 -119.99
#